data_AF-H1LHC2-F1
#
_entry.id   AF-H1LHC2-F1
#
_cell.length_a   1.000
_cell.length_b   1.000
_cell.length_c   1.000
_cell.angle_alpha   90.00
_cell.angle_beta   90.00
_cell.angle_gamma   90.00
#
_symmetry.space_group_name_H-M   'P 1'
#
loop_
_entity.id
_entity.type
_entity.pdbx_description
1 polymer ?
#
loop_
_entity_poly.entity_id
_entity_poly.type
_entity_poly.pdbx_seq_one_letter_code
_entity_poly.pdbx_strand_id
1 'polypeptide(L)' 'MQRYGLNPLLELNMAVGEGSGAVLVLSLIDAMQSVLKNMNTLEDLDVIFTK' A
#
# COMPACT_ATOMS: atom_id res chain seq x y z
N MET A 1 0.40 9.48 -16.22
CA MET A 1 1.19 8.74 -15.21
C MET A 1 2.62 8.45 -15.67
N GLN A 2 2.84 7.81 -16.84
CA GLN A 2 4.19 7.55 -17.39
C GLN A 2 5.09 8.79 -17.48
N ARG A 3 4.57 9.95 -17.92
CA ARG A 3 5.33 11.21 -17.96
C ARG A 3 5.85 11.66 -16.58
N TYR A 4 5.19 11.23 -15.51
CA TYR A 4 5.57 11.53 -14.12
C TYR A 4 6.32 10.38 -13.45
N GLY A 5 6.61 9.29 -14.18
CA GLY A 5 7.25 8.10 -13.61
C GLY A 5 6.40 7.36 -12.57
N LEU A 6 5.08 7.60 -12.54
CA LEU A 6 4.19 7.02 -11.55
C LEU A 6 3.53 5.74 -12.09
N ASN A 7 3.50 4.71 -11.25
CA ASN A 7 2.70 3.50 -11.48
C ASN A 7 1.40 3.58 -10.65
N PRO A 8 0.21 3.50 -11.26
CA PRO A 8 -1.04 3.45 -10.52
C PRO A 8 -1.09 2.28 -9.52
N LEU A 9 -1.61 2.51 -8.32
CA LEU A 9 -1.72 1.47 -7.29
C LEU A 9 -2.84 0.46 -7.56
N LEU A 10 -3.87 0.86 -8.30
CA LEU A 10 -5.08 0.08 -8.55
C LEU A 10 -5.46 0.14 -10.03
N GLU A 11 -5.80 -0.99 -10.62
CA GLU A 11 -6.29 -1.12 -12.00
C GLU A 11 -7.74 -1.67 -11.97
N LEU A 12 -8.70 -0.78 -11.81
CA LEU A 12 -10.12 -1.12 -11.58
C LEU A 12 -11.06 -0.75 -12.74
N ASN A 13 -10.51 -0.29 -13.87
CA ASN A 13 -11.26 0.23 -15.02
C ASN A 13 -12.32 1.29 -14.63
N MET A 14 -12.00 2.16 -13.67
CA MET A 14 -12.91 3.20 -13.19
C MET A 14 -13.01 4.36 -14.17
N ALA A 15 -14.22 4.88 -14.36
CA ALA A 15 -14.50 6.08 -15.18
C ALA A 15 -15.43 7.09 -14.47
N VAL A 16 -15.58 6.99 -13.13
CA VAL A 16 -16.48 7.84 -12.34
C VAL A 16 -15.92 9.26 -12.15
N GLY A 17 -14.61 9.40 -11.94
CA GLY A 17 -13.98 10.70 -11.71
C GLY A 17 -14.18 11.24 -10.29
N GLU A 18 -14.20 12.57 -10.15
CA GLU A 18 -14.50 13.32 -8.89
C GLU A 18 -13.62 12.98 -7.69
N GLY A 19 -12.45 12.34 -7.91
CA GLY A 19 -11.58 11.90 -6.83
C GLY A 19 -11.99 10.59 -6.17
N SER A 20 -12.99 9.88 -6.69
CA SER A 20 -13.40 8.55 -6.20
C SER A 20 -12.24 7.55 -6.07
N GLY A 21 -11.35 7.51 -7.06
CA GLY A 21 -10.13 6.70 -7.01
C GLY A 21 -9.12 7.15 -5.94
N ALA A 22 -9.07 8.45 -5.61
CA ALA A 22 -8.21 8.95 -4.54
C ALA A 22 -8.75 8.57 -3.16
N VAL A 23 -10.07 8.67 -2.96
CA VAL A 23 -10.73 8.28 -1.71
C VAL A 23 -10.58 6.77 -1.46
N LEU A 24 -10.69 5.94 -2.49
CA LEU A 24 -10.46 4.49 -2.37
C LEU A 24 -9.07 4.14 -1.85
N VAL A 25 -8.05 4.94 -2.17
CA VAL A 25 -6.66 4.70 -1.72
C VAL A 25 -6.43 5.10 -0.27
N LEU A 26 -7.30 5.92 0.35
CA LEU A 26 -7.11 6.35 1.75
C LEU A 26 -7.09 5.16 2.73
N SER A 27 -7.95 4.16 2.52
CA SER A 27 -7.96 2.96 3.36
C SER A 27 -6.67 2.13 3.20
N LEU A 28 -6.06 2.14 2.02
CA LEU A 28 -4.77 1.50 1.79
C LEU A 28 -3.64 2.23 2.53
N ILE A 29 -3.69 3.57 2.58
CA ILE A 29 -2.73 4.38 3.36
C ILE A 29 -2.84 4.03 4.85
N ASP A 30 -4.05 3.90 5.38
CA ASP A 30 -4.26 3.50 6.78
C ASP A 30 -3.71 2.08 7.06
N ALA A 31 -3.93 1.13 6.15
CA ALA A 31 -3.38 -0.21 6.26
C ALA A 31 -1.84 -0.21 6.23
N MET A 32 -1.22 0.57 5.33
CA MET A 32 0.23 0.73 5.27
C MET A 32 0.80 1.32 6.57
N GLN A 33 0.13 2.34 7.13
CA GLN A 33 0.53 2.90 8.43
C GLN A 33 0.43 1.87 9.56
N SER A 34 -0.59 1.00 9.53
CA SER A 34 -0.73 -0.06 10.52
C SER A 34 0.41 -1.07 10.46
N VAL A 35 0.81 -1.48 9.25
CA VAL A 35 1.98 -2.37 9.06
C VAL A 35 3.23 -1.75 9.68
N LEU A 36 3.50 -0.48 9.40
CA LEU A 36 4.70 0.20 9.91
C LEU A 36 4.71 0.39 11.43
N LYS A 37 3.54 0.53 12.06
CA LYS A 37 3.44 0.84 13.50
C LYS A 37 3.21 -0.38 14.38
N ASN A 38 2.54 -1.40 13.85
CA ASN A 38 1.97 -2.48 14.65
C ASN A 38 2.49 -3.86 14.26
N MET A 39 3.23 -3.99 13.14
CA MET A 39 3.81 -5.26 12.75
C MET A 39 5.16 -5.46 13.44
N ASN A 40 5.34 -6.63 14.03
CA ASN A 40 6.62 -7.05 14.59
C ASN A 40 7.66 -7.22 13.47
N THR A 41 8.91 -6.98 13.79
CA THR A 41 10.05 -7.29 12.94
C THR A 41 10.41 -8.78 13.02
N LEU A 42 11.28 -9.25 12.12
CA LEU A 42 11.80 -10.61 12.20
C LEU A 42 12.68 -10.84 13.43
N GLU A 43 13.33 -9.77 13.91
CA GLU A 43 14.12 -9.78 15.15
C GLU A 43 13.21 -9.95 16.36
N ASP A 44 12.09 -9.22 16.43
CA ASP A 44 11.08 -9.37 17.50
C ASP A 44 10.49 -10.79 17.59
N LEU A 45 10.60 -11.57 16.51
CA LEU A 45 10.07 -12.92 16.38
C LEU A 45 11.15 -14.02 16.41
N ASP A 46 12.42 -13.66 16.65
CA ASP A 46 13.57 -14.57 16.65
C ASP A 46 13.65 -15.48 15.40
N VAL A 47 13.35 -14.93 14.22
CA VAL A 47 13.37 -15.72 12.96
C VAL A 47 14.81 -15.95 12.50
N ILE A 48 15.22 -17.22 12.43
CA ILE A 48 16.53 -17.65 11.94
C ILE A 48 16.41 -18.31 10.56
N PHE A 49 17.05 -17.73 9.55
CA PHE A 49 17.13 -18.33 8.22
C PHE A 49 18.16 -19.47 8.21
N THR A 50 17.70 -20.69 7.95
CA THR A 50 18.57 -21.85 7.68
C THR A 50 18.67 -22.10 6.18
N LYS A 51 19.79 -22.70 5.76
CA LYS A 51 20.02 -23.18 4.39
C LYS A 51 19.23 -24.46 4.11
#